data_AF-A0A679E7H9-F1
#
_entry.id   AF-A0A679E7H9-F1
#
_cell.length_a   1.000
_cell.length_b   1.000
_cell.length_c   1.000
_cell.angle_alpha   90.00
_cell.angle_beta   90.00
_cell.angle_gamma   90.00
#
_symmetry.space_group_name_H-M   'P 1'
#
loop_
_entity.id
_entity.type
_entity.pdbx_description
1 polymer ?
#
loop_
_entity_poly.entity_id
_entity_poly.type
_entity_poly.pdbx_seq_one_letter_code
_entity_poly.pdbx_strand_id
1 'polypeptide(L)'
;QVDDQMKLLQHSWSDMLVLDHLHQRMHNGLPDETTLHNGQKFDLLCLGLLGVPSLADHFNELQNKLAELKFDVPDYICVKFLLLLNPDVRGIVNVKCVRDGYQTVQAALLDYTLTCYPTIQCNINFQDKFGKLVMVVPEIHALAARGEEHLYQRHCAGQAPTQTLLMEMLLHAKR
;
A
#
# COMPACT_ATOMS: atom_id res chain seq x y z
N GLN A 1 -14.77 8.60 -18.41
CA GLN A 1 -13.31 8.31 -18.33
C GLN A 1 -12.68 8.79 -17.01
N VAL A 2 -13.39 9.61 -16.20
CA VAL A 2 -13.01 9.93 -14.80
C VAL A 2 -13.56 8.87 -13.83
N ASP A 3 -14.71 8.26 -14.13
CA ASP A 3 -15.33 7.25 -13.25
C ASP A 3 -14.43 6.03 -13.00
N ASP A 4 -13.69 5.58 -14.02
CA ASP A 4 -12.73 4.48 -13.88
C ASP A 4 -11.56 4.87 -12.96
N GLN A 5 -11.08 6.12 -13.05
CA GLN A 5 -10.01 6.63 -12.19
C GLN A 5 -10.49 6.75 -10.73
N MET A 6 -11.72 7.21 -10.53
CA MET A 6 -12.33 7.28 -9.20
C MET A 6 -12.48 5.88 -8.59
N LYS A 7 -12.93 4.90 -9.36
CA LYS A 7 -13.06 3.51 -8.88
C LYS A 7 -11.73 2.88 -8.49
N LEU A 8 -10.69 3.10 -9.30
CA LEU A 8 -9.34 2.61 -8.98
C LEU A 8 -8.83 3.22 -7.66
N LEU A 9 -8.93 4.54 -7.52
CA LEU A 9 -8.56 5.24 -6.28
C LEU A 9 -9.38 4.77 -5.08
N GLN A 10 -10.69 4.59 -5.25
CA GLN A 10 -11.59 4.09 -4.22
C GLN A 10 -11.26 2.66 -3.79
N HIS A 11 -10.66 1.84 -4.66
CA HIS A 11 -10.26 0.48 -4.32
C HIS A 11 -8.86 0.41 -3.72
N SER A 12 -7.97 1.36 -4.02
CA SER A 12 -6.55 1.28 -3.65
C SER A 12 -6.09 2.33 -2.63
N TRP A 13 -6.99 3.20 -2.12
CA TRP A 13 -6.62 4.27 -1.18
C TRP A 13 -5.98 3.72 0.09
N SER A 14 -6.55 2.66 0.67
CA SER A 14 -6.03 2.02 1.88
C SER A 14 -4.65 1.42 1.66
N ASP A 15 -4.46 0.75 0.53
CA ASP A 15 -3.20 0.14 0.12
C ASP A 15 -2.11 1.20 -0.07
N MET A 16 -2.46 2.31 -0.71
CA MET A 16 -1.55 3.45 -0.89
C MET A 16 -1.16 4.07 0.45
N LEU A 17 -2.07 4.19 1.42
CA LEU A 17 -1.74 4.72 2.74
C LEU A 17 -0.76 3.81 3.49
N VAL A 18 -1.00 2.49 3.46
CA VAL A 18 -0.10 1.50 4.09
C VAL A 18 1.27 1.54 3.43
N LEU A 19 1.33 1.56 2.10
CA LEU A 19 2.59 1.65 1.34
C LEU A 19 3.33 2.96 1.63
N ASP A 20 2.63 4.10 1.61
CA ASP A 20 3.21 5.41 1.88
C ASP A 20 3.79 5.45 3.31
N HIS A 21 3.10 4.85 4.28
CA HIS A 21 3.60 4.74 5.65
C HIS A 21 4.85 3.86 5.75
N LEU A 22 4.89 2.70 5.08
CA LEU A 22 6.09 1.85 5.00
C LEU A 22 7.27 2.63 4.42
N HIS A 23 7.07 3.32 3.30
CA HIS A 23 8.11 4.10 2.65
C HIS A 23 8.63 5.23 3.54
N GLN A 24 7.74 5.99 4.20
CA GLN A 24 8.14 7.06 5.14
C GLN A 24 8.93 6.50 6.34
N ARG A 25 8.54 5.36 6.88
CA ARG A 25 9.25 4.73 8.00
C ARG A 25 10.63 4.23 7.60
N MET A 26 10.76 3.64 6.41
CA MET A 26 12.03 3.10 5.91
C MET A 26 13.01 4.19 5.45
N HIS A 27 12.55 5.16 4.67
CA HIS A 27 13.44 6.15 4.04
C HIS A 27 13.61 7.43 4.87
N ASN A 28 12.56 7.85 5.58
CA ASN A 28 12.55 9.12 6.31
C ASN A 28 12.64 8.92 7.83
N GLY A 29 12.71 7.66 8.30
CA GLY A 29 12.85 7.35 9.72
C GLY A 29 11.67 7.83 10.56
N LEU A 30 10.44 7.75 10.03
CA LEU A 30 9.23 8.16 10.73
C LEU A 30 9.15 7.43 12.08
N PRO A 31 9.09 8.16 13.23
CA PRO A 31 9.00 7.54 14.53
C PRO A 31 7.62 6.91 14.75
N ASP A 32 7.55 5.88 15.59
CA ASP A 32 6.30 5.19 15.91
C ASP A 32 5.33 6.07 16.69
N GLU A 33 5.86 6.99 17.50
CA GLU A 33 5.09 7.98 18.24
C GLU A 33 5.64 9.38 18.00
N THR A 34 4.75 10.37 17.89
CA THR A 34 5.11 11.78 17.95
C THR A 34 4.37 12.47 19.09
N THR A 35 5.07 13.35 19.80
CA THR A 35 4.44 14.16 20.86
C THR A 35 4.02 15.49 20.26
N LEU A 36 2.71 15.72 20.21
CA LEU A 36 2.13 16.98 19.77
C LEU A 36 2.46 18.10 20.76
N HIS A 37 2.44 19.35 20.30
CA HIS A 37 2.66 20.57 21.09
C HIS A 37 1.78 20.73 22.35
N ASN A 38 0.68 19.96 22.43
CA ASN A 38 -0.26 19.95 23.55
C ASN A 38 0.05 18.84 24.57
N GLY A 39 1.18 18.13 24.42
CA GLY A 39 1.60 17.02 25.27
C GLY A 39 0.93 15.67 24.95
N GLN A 40 0.02 15.61 23.96
CA GLN A 40 -0.58 14.35 23.55
C GLN A 40 0.41 13.54 22.71
N LYS A 41 0.55 12.26 23.06
CA LYS A 41 1.27 11.29 22.22
C LYS A 41 0.34 10.79 21.13
N PHE A 42 0.81 10.86 19.90
CA PHE A 42 0.10 10.36 18.73
C PHE A 42 0.87 9.16 18.18
N ASP A 43 0.21 8.01 18.18
CA ASP A 43 0.75 6.76 17.63
C ASP A 43 0.62 6.79 16.11
N LEU A 44 1.74 7.08 15.44
CA LEU A 44 1.86 7.14 14.00
C LEU A 44 1.78 5.73 13.39
N LEU A 45 2.29 4.72 14.08
CA LEU A 45 2.19 3.34 13.64
C LEU A 45 0.72 2.90 13.58
N CYS A 46 -0.06 3.23 14.61
CA CYS A 46 -1.50 2.97 14.62
C CYS A 46 -2.22 3.68 13.46
N LEU A 47 -1.79 4.89 13.06
CA LEU A 47 -2.30 5.58 11.88
C LEU A 47 -1.98 4.81 10.59
N GLY A 48 -0.73 4.34 10.42
CA GLY A 48 -0.32 3.54 9.28
C GLY A 48 -1.05 2.19 9.17
N LEU A 49 -1.49 1.67 10.30
CA LEU A 49 -2.29 0.44 10.42
C LEU A 49 -3.80 0.69 10.41
N LEU A 50 -4.24 1.89 10.03
CA LEU A 50 -5.65 2.28 9.96
C LEU A 50 -6.42 2.03 11.28
N GLY A 51 -5.74 2.16 12.42
CA GLY A 51 -6.30 1.98 13.75
C GLY A 51 -6.22 0.55 14.31
N VAL A 52 -5.50 -0.38 13.64
CA VAL A 52 -5.43 -1.78 14.04
C VAL A 52 -4.03 -2.16 14.57
N PRO A 53 -3.76 -2.00 15.88
CA PRO A 53 -2.43 -2.28 16.45
C PRO A 53 -2.02 -3.76 16.34
N SER A 54 -2.96 -4.70 16.22
CA SER A 54 -2.65 -6.12 16.02
C SER A 54 -2.05 -6.44 14.65
N LEU A 55 -2.02 -5.48 13.72
CA LEU A 55 -1.32 -5.59 12.44
C LEU A 55 0.15 -5.20 12.52
N ALA A 56 0.62 -4.67 13.66
CA ALA A 56 1.98 -4.15 13.80
C ALA A 56 3.05 -5.20 13.50
N ASP A 57 2.87 -6.45 13.95
CA ASP A 57 3.82 -7.53 13.68
C ASP A 57 3.92 -7.83 12.18
N HIS A 58 2.78 -7.95 11.49
CA HIS A 58 2.73 -8.19 10.04
C HIS A 58 3.35 -7.02 9.25
N PHE A 59 3.11 -5.79 9.70
CA PHE A 59 3.69 -4.60 9.09
C PHE A 59 5.21 -4.53 9.30
N ASN A 60 5.71 -4.89 10.48
CA ASN A 60 7.13 -4.98 10.78
C ASN A 60 7.80 -6.09 9.95
N GLU A 61 7.17 -7.25 9.79
CA GLU A 61 7.64 -8.32 8.90
C GLU A 61 7.77 -7.83 7.45
N LEU A 62 6.75 -7.12 6.95
CA LEU A 62 6.76 -6.55 5.61
C LEU A 62 7.88 -5.52 5.44
N GLN A 63 8.08 -4.65 6.43
CA GLN A 63 9.16 -3.68 6.46
C GLN A 63 10.54 -4.37 6.41
N ASN A 64 10.73 -5.44 7.18
CA ASN A 64 11.97 -6.21 7.16
C ASN A 64 12.22 -6.88 5.81
N LYS A 65 11.18 -7.48 5.19
CA LYS A 65 11.28 -8.02 3.82
C LYS A 65 11.69 -6.94 2.82
N LEU A 66 11.08 -5.75 2.87
CA LEU A 66 11.43 -4.64 1.99
C LEU A 66 12.86 -4.13 2.22
N ALA A 67 13.32 -4.11 3.48
CA ALA A 67 14.69 -3.74 3.81
C ALA A 67 15.71 -4.73 3.22
N GLU A 68 15.44 -6.04 3.30
CA GLU A 68 16.27 -7.08 2.67
C GLU A 68 16.31 -6.95 1.13
N LEU A 69 15.22 -6.50 0.53
CA LEU A 69 15.12 -6.26 -0.91
C LEU A 69 15.81 -4.97 -1.38
N LYS A 70 16.34 -4.16 -0.46
CA LYS A 70 16.82 -2.81 -0.73
C LYS A 70 15.77 -2.00 -1.48
N PHE A 71 14.58 -1.92 -0.90
CA PHE A 71 13.48 -1.14 -1.44
C PHE A 71 13.91 0.32 -1.59
N ASP A 72 13.73 0.87 -2.78
CA ASP A 72 14.10 2.23 -3.14
C ASP A 72 12.93 3.02 -3.73
N VAL A 73 13.18 4.28 -4.10
CA VAL A 73 12.16 5.17 -4.64
C VAL A 73 11.56 4.64 -5.96
N PRO A 74 12.35 4.14 -6.94
CA PRO A 74 11.81 3.49 -8.14
C PRO A 74 10.93 2.28 -7.83
N ASP A 75 11.35 1.38 -6.92
CA ASP A 75 10.56 0.23 -6.48
C ASP A 75 9.23 0.70 -5.87
N TYR A 76 9.28 1.71 -5.00
CA TYR A 76 8.10 2.32 -4.37
C TYR A 76 7.11 2.88 -5.40
N ILE A 77 7.60 3.64 -6.38
CA ILE A 77 6.75 4.20 -7.43
C ILE A 77 6.09 3.06 -8.22
N CYS A 78 6.86 2.04 -8.61
CA CYS A 78 6.32 0.89 -9.35
C CYS A 78 5.26 0.15 -8.54
N VAL A 79 5.54 -0.22 -7.28
CA VAL A 79 4.59 -0.90 -6.40
C VAL A 79 3.33 -0.06 -6.19
N LYS A 80 3.47 1.27 -6.05
CA LYS A 80 2.33 2.19 -5.95
C LYS A 80 1.44 2.15 -7.18
N PHE A 81 2.02 2.13 -8.38
CA PHE A 81 1.26 1.96 -9.62
C PHE A 81 0.66 0.57 -9.76
N LEU A 82 1.33 -0.49 -9.30
CA LEU A 82 0.77 -1.85 -9.30
C LEU A 82 -0.46 -1.96 -8.37
N LEU A 83 -0.43 -1.32 -7.21
CA LEU A 83 -1.59 -1.27 -6.31
C LEU A 83 -2.74 -0.43 -6.89
N LEU A 84 -2.42 0.67 -7.57
CA LEU A 84 -3.41 1.56 -8.18
C LEU A 84 -4.06 0.94 -9.42
N LEU A 85 -3.28 0.28 -10.29
CA LEU A 85 -3.74 -0.26 -11.57
C LEU A 85 -4.28 -1.68 -11.43
N ASN A 86 -5.29 -1.86 -10.58
CA ASN A 86 -5.90 -3.17 -10.40
C ASN A 86 -6.99 -3.43 -11.48
N PRO A 87 -6.79 -4.40 -12.41
CA PRO A 87 -7.77 -4.70 -13.45
C PRO A 87 -9.01 -5.45 -12.92
N ASP A 88 -8.96 -5.98 -11.70
CA ASP A 88 -10.04 -6.77 -11.09
C ASP A 88 -11.10 -5.90 -10.40
N VAL A 89 -10.92 -4.58 -10.39
CA VAL A 89 -11.89 -3.63 -9.83
C VAL A 89 -13.19 -3.67 -10.65
N ARG A 90 -14.30 -3.93 -9.96
CA ARG A 90 -15.62 -4.05 -10.59
C ARG A 90 -16.08 -2.73 -11.19
N GLY A 91 -16.66 -2.81 -12.38
CA GLY A 91 -17.29 -1.66 -13.05
C GLY A 91 -16.32 -0.75 -13.82
N ILE A 92 -15.06 -1.13 -14.00
CA ILE A 92 -14.16 -0.44 -14.93
C ILE A 92 -14.64 -0.66 -16.37
N VAL A 93 -14.78 0.42 -17.11
CA VAL A 93 -15.18 0.38 -18.52
C VAL A 93 -13.96 0.06 -19.40
N ASN A 94 -12.81 0.67 -19.13
CA ASN A 94 -11.59 0.49 -19.92
C ASN A 94 -10.56 -0.45 -19.24
N VAL A 95 -10.96 -1.69 -18.97
CA VAL A 95 -10.09 -2.71 -18.31
C VAL A 95 -8.81 -2.94 -19.11
N LYS A 96 -8.88 -2.84 -20.44
CA LYS A 96 -7.71 -3.02 -21.32
C LYS A 96 -6.62 -2.00 -21.02
N CYS A 97 -6.97 -0.71 -20.93
CA CYS A 97 -5.99 0.34 -20.63
C CYS A 97 -5.35 0.16 -19.24
N VAL A 98 -6.13 -0.24 -18.23
CA VAL A 98 -5.62 -0.53 -16.88
C VAL A 98 -4.66 -1.72 -16.90
N ARG A 99 -5.02 -2.79 -17.60
CA ARG A 99 -4.17 -3.97 -17.76
C ARG A 99 -2.87 -3.67 -18.51
N ASP A 100 -2.95 -2.93 -19.61
CA ASP A 100 -1.79 -2.54 -20.40
C ASP A 100 -0.84 -1.66 -19.54
N GLY A 101 -1.39 -0.74 -18.76
CA GLY A 101 -0.64 0.04 -17.78
C GLY A 101 0.03 -0.83 -16.71
N TYR A 102 -0.71 -1.76 -16.10
CA TYR A 102 -0.19 -2.69 -15.10
C TYR A 102 0.97 -3.54 -15.65
N GLN A 103 0.81 -4.09 -16.86
CA GLN A 103 1.86 -4.84 -17.55
C GLN A 103 3.09 -3.98 -17.88
N THR A 104 2.88 -2.73 -18.29
CA THR A 104 3.97 -1.78 -18.57
C THR A 104 4.79 -1.50 -17.31
N VAL A 105 4.12 -1.31 -16.17
CA VAL A 105 4.79 -1.07 -14.88
C VAL A 105 5.52 -2.33 -14.41
N GLN A 106 4.93 -3.52 -14.57
CA GLN A 106 5.61 -4.77 -14.26
C GLN A 106 6.87 -4.97 -15.11
N ALA A 107 6.79 -4.71 -16.42
CA ALA A 107 7.94 -4.82 -17.30
C ALA A 107 9.05 -3.83 -16.94
N ALA A 108 8.68 -2.58 -16.60
CA ALA A 108 9.62 -1.56 -16.17
C ALA A 108 10.29 -1.92 -14.83
N LEU A 109 9.53 -2.45 -13.86
CA LEU A 109 10.08 -2.90 -12.58
C LEU A 109 11.03 -4.09 -12.78
N LEU A 110 10.66 -5.06 -13.63
CA LEU A 110 11.53 -6.19 -13.96
C LEU A 110 12.85 -5.69 -14.56
N ASP A 111 12.78 -4.89 -15.61
CA ASP A 111 13.98 -4.33 -16.28
C ASP A 111 14.86 -3.52 -15.30
N TYR A 112 14.25 -2.74 -14.42
CA TYR A 112 14.95 -2.01 -13.36
C TYR A 112 15.68 -2.95 -12.39
N THR A 113 15.00 -3.98 -11.88
CA THR A 113 15.61 -4.93 -10.95
C THR A 113 16.74 -5.74 -11.59
N LEU A 114 16.61 -6.11 -12.87
CA LEU A 114 17.66 -6.81 -13.63
C LEU A 114 18.89 -5.93 -13.86
N THR A 115 18.67 -4.65 -14.18
CA THR A 115 19.74 -3.73 -14.57
C THR A 115 20.46 -3.14 -13.36
N CYS A 116 19.72 -2.75 -12.33
CA CYS A 116 20.27 -2.03 -11.17
C CYS A 116 20.63 -2.94 -9.98
N TYR A 117 20.11 -4.17 -9.93
CA TYR A 117 20.38 -5.11 -8.82
C TYR A 117 20.91 -6.50 -9.26
N PRO A 118 21.91 -6.59 -10.15
CA PRO A 118 22.42 -7.87 -10.64
C PRO A 118 23.07 -8.73 -9.54
N THR A 119 23.61 -8.12 -8.48
CA THR A 119 24.26 -8.81 -7.35
C THR A 119 23.26 -9.42 -6.36
N ILE A 120 22.07 -8.85 -6.22
CA ILE A 120 21.01 -9.40 -5.36
C ILE A 120 20.46 -10.70 -5.97
N GLN A 121 20.41 -10.78 -7.30
CA GLN A 121 20.04 -11.99 -8.04
C GLN A 121 21.00 -13.18 -7.86
N CYS A 122 22.27 -12.92 -7.53
CA CYS A 122 23.29 -13.98 -7.39
C CYS A 122 23.39 -14.53 -5.95
N ASN A 123 22.96 -13.78 -4.94
CA ASN A 123 23.20 -14.10 -3.52
C ASN A 123 21.94 -14.50 -2.74
N ILE A 124 20.73 -14.31 -3.30
CA ILE A 124 19.49 -14.76 -2.68
C ILE A 124 18.95 -15.93 -3.51
N ASN A 125 19.05 -17.13 -2.93
CA ASN A 125 18.42 -18.37 -3.37
C ASN A 125 17.22 -18.16 -4.31
N PHE A 126 17.46 -18.23 -5.62
CA PHE A 126 16.47 -18.50 -6.68
C PHE A 126 15.17 -17.68 -6.73
N GLN A 127 15.05 -16.55 -6.03
CA GLN A 127 13.89 -15.66 -6.11
C GLN A 127 14.33 -14.25 -6.52
N ASP A 128 13.95 -13.90 -7.75
CA ASP A 128 14.13 -12.58 -8.34
C ASP A 128 13.56 -11.47 -7.43
N LYS A 129 14.29 -10.37 -7.23
CA LYS A 129 13.84 -9.20 -6.43
C LYS A 129 12.45 -8.75 -6.90
N PHE A 130 12.25 -8.75 -8.21
CA PHE A 130 10.96 -8.50 -8.85
C PHE A 130 9.84 -9.39 -8.29
N GLY A 131 10.03 -10.71 -8.26
CA GLY A 131 9.01 -11.66 -7.79
C GLY A 131 8.64 -11.40 -6.34
N LYS A 132 9.61 -11.10 -5.49
CA LYS A 132 9.36 -10.75 -4.08
C LYS A 132 8.61 -9.41 -3.94
N LEU A 133 8.96 -8.39 -4.71
CA LEU A 133 8.21 -7.11 -4.73
C LEU A 133 6.77 -7.29 -5.22
N VAL A 134 6.53 -8.17 -6.21
CA VAL A 134 5.18 -8.50 -6.67
C VAL A 134 4.39 -9.24 -5.58
N MET A 135 5.03 -10.08 -4.77
CA MET A 135 4.39 -10.75 -3.63
C MET A 135 4.06 -9.81 -2.46
N VAL A 136 4.77 -8.69 -2.32
CA VAL A 136 4.45 -7.65 -1.33
C VAL A 136 3.10 -6.99 -1.61
N VAL A 137 2.71 -6.86 -2.89
CA VAL A 137 1.44 -6.23 -3.30
C VAL A 137 0.21 -6.87 -2.63
N PRO A 138 -0.02 -8.20 -2.72
CA PRO A 138 -1.15 -8.84 -2.04
C PRO A 138 -0.99 -8.86 -0.50
N GLU A 139 0.23 -8.82 0.04
CA GLU A 139 0.45 -8.69 1.49
C GLU A 139 -0.01 -7.32 2.01
N ILE A 140 0.33 -6.24 1.30
CA ILE A 140 -0.17 -4.88 1.59
C ILE A 140 -1.70 -4.85 1.48
N HIS A 141 -2.25 -5.49 0.45
CA HIS A 141 -3.70 -5.54 0.27
C HIS A 141 -4.42 -6.23 1.44
N ALA A 142 -3.87 -7.34 1.93
CA ALA A 142 -4.42 -8.04 3.09
C ALA A 142 -4.36 -7.19 4.38
N LEU A 143 -3.27 -6.46 4.59
CA LEU A 143 -3.12 -5.50 5.69
C LEU A 143 -4.15 -4.37 5.60
N ALA A 144 -4.23 -3.74 4.42
CA ALA A 144 -5.14 -2.66 4.13
C ALA A 144 -6.61 -3.06 4.32
N ALA A 145 -7.02 -4.22 3.78
CA ALA A 145 -8.39 -4.72 3.89
C ALA A 145 -8.83 -4.95 5.35
N ARG A 146 -7.93 -5.42 6.22
CA ARG A 146 -8.19 -5.55 7.67
C ARG A 146 -8.35 -4.20 8.35
N GLY A 147 -7.53 -3.22 7.95
CA GLY A 147 -7.64 -1.84 8.41
C GLY A 147 -8.94 -1.17 7.99
N GLU A 148 -9.34 -1.32 6.73
CA GLU A 148 -10.62 -0.83 6.20
C GLU A 148 -11.81 -1.44 6.96
N GLU A 149 -11.79 -2.75 7.21
CA GLU A 149 -12.85 -3.43 7.95
C GLU A 149 -12.99 -2.87 9.37
N HIS A 150 -11.87 -2.59 10.04
CA HIS A 150 -11.88 -1.95 11.35
C HIS A 150 -12.47 -0.53 11.30
N LEU A 151 -12.05 0.29 10.33
CA LEU A 151 -12.59 1.64 10.14
C LEU A 151 -14.09 1.61 9.85
N TYR A 152 -14.55 0.64 9.07
CA TYR A 152 -15.96 0.46 8.73
C TYR A 152 -16.78 0.12 9.98
N GLN A 153 -16.30 -0.82 10.80
CA GLN A 153 -16.94 -1.17 12.07
C GLN A 153 -16.99 0.02 13.03
N ARG A 154 -15.91 0.81 13.13
CA ARG A 154 -15.86 2.04 13.93
C ARG A 154 -16.86 3.09 13.46
N HIS A 155 -17.05 3.22 12.15
CA HIS A 155 -18.07 4.10 11.59
C HIS A 155 -19.49 3.61 11.89
N CYS A 156 -19.79 2.32 11.71
CA CYS A 156 -21.08 1.74 12.07
C CYS A 156 -21.41 1.92 13.55
N ALA A 157 -20.38 1.91 14.41
CA ALA A 157 -20.51 2.19 15.85
C ALA A 157 -20.70 3.68 16.18
N GLY A 158 -20.72 4.58 15.20
CA GLY A 158 -20.90 6.03 15.38
C GLY A 158 -19.68 6.72 16.00
N GLN A 159 -18.51 6.08 16.00
CA GLN A 159 -17.29 6.58 16.66
C GLN A 159 -16.38 7.39 15.74
N ALA A 160 -16.76 7.57 14.47
CA ALA A 160 -16.00 8.29 13.46
C ALA A 160 -16.85 9.40 12.79
N PRO A 161 -16.26 10.57 12.46
CA PRO A 161 -16.97 11.63 11.75
C PRO A 161 -17.44 11.15 10.36
N THR A 162 -18.72 11.37 10.06
CA THR A 162 -19.39 10.90 8.83
C THR A 162 -19.11 11.77 7.60
N GLN A 163 -18.70 13.04 7.78
CA GLN A 163 -18.48 14.01 6.71
C GLN A 163 -16.98 14.17 6.38
N THR A 164 -16.27 13.06 6.17
CA THR A 164 -14.85 13.11 5.78
C THR A 164 -14.66 12.41 4.44
N LEU A 165 -13.70 12.89 3.66
CA LEU A 165 -13.31 12.25 2.40
C LEU A 165 -12.92 10.78 2.62
N LEU A 166 -12.26 10.47 3.74
CA LEU A 166 -11.92 9.11 4.14
C LEU A 166 -13.17 8.22 4.30
N MET A 167 -14.23 8.76 4.89
CA MET A 167 -15.48 8.04 5.06
C MET A 167 -16.23 7.85 3.74
N GLU A 168 -16.20 8.86 2.86
CA GLU A 168 -16.73 8.72 1.50
C GLU A 168 -15.98 7.64 0.71
N MET A 169 -14.65 7.65 0.75
CA MET A 169 -13.81 6.63 0.09
C MET A 169 -14.12 5.23 0.62
N LEU A 170 -14.20 5.06 1.94
CA LEU A 170 -14.50 3.79 2.60
C LEU A 170 -15.90 3.25 2.26
N LEU A 171 -16.93 4.11 2.24
CA LEU A 171 -18.30 3.71 1.92
C LEU A 171 -18.47 3.34 0.44
N HIS A 172 -17.74 4.00 -0.45
CA HIS A 172 -17.74 3.68 -1.88
C HIS A 172 -16.97 2.40 -2.20
N ALA A 173 -15.89 2.08 -1.46
CA ALA A 173 -15.14 0.84 -1.63
C ALA A 173 -15.94 -0.42 -1.20
N LYS A 174 -16.80 -0.28 -0.18
CA LYS A 174 -17.60 -1.37 0.41
C LYS A 174 -19.01 -1.53 -0.18
N ARG A 175 -19.45 -0.63 -1.06
CA ARG A 175 -20.75 -0.69 -1.78
C ARG A 175 -20.61 -1.38 -3.13
#